data_AF-A0A9P7K2V6-F1
#
_entry.id   AF-A0A9P7K2V6-F1
#
_cell.length_a   1.000
_cell.length_b   1.000
_cell.length_c   1.000
_cell.angle_alpha   90.00
_cell.angle_beta   90.00
_cell.angle_gamma   90.00
#
_symmetry.space_group_name_H-M   'P 1'
#
loop_
_entity.id
_entity.type
_entity.pdbx_description
1 polymer ?
#
loop_
_entity_poly.entity_id
_entity_poly.type
_entity_poly.pdbx_seq_one_letter_code
_entity_poly.pdbx_strand_id
1 'polypeptide(L)'
;MFVYEVIPAYIFPLLNGFSIFCLASQHASKKTIDVFTNLFGGADGNEGLGLFSLSFDWQYIGSGYMSLPLIQQANSWVGYFFCYIAVMAIYYSNTWNSLAFPMLSTSIFSANGSVYHQSAVFGTTFQLNQTALAEVGLPALTGSHAWGNLTANLAIGGLIAHVVLFWGRYARDSFKLARTKTQPDPHYQ
;
A
#
# COMPACT_ATOMS: atom_id res chain seq x y z
N MET A 1 -25.31 -15.52 -22.75
CA MET A 1 -24.73 -14.86 -21.55
C MET A 1 -24.21 -15.87 -20.54
N PHE A 2 -25.03 -16.79 -19.99
CA PHE A 2 -24.56 -17.80 -19.01
C PHE A 2 -23.27 -18.57 -19.38
N VAL A 3 -23.16 -19.07 -20.63
CA VAL A 3 -21.95 -19.81 -21.07
C VAL A 3 -20.74 -18.88 -21.25
N TYR A 4 -20.96 -17.63 -21.66
CA TYR A 4 -19.89 -16.65 -21.79
C TYR A 4 -19.37 -16.24 -20.42
N GLU A 5 -20.23 -16.10 -19.41
CA GLU A 5 -19.91 -15.68 -18.03
C GLU A 5 -18.84 -16.56 -17.35
N VAL A 6 -18.73 -17.83 -17.71
CA VAL A 6 -17.72 -18.75 -17.15
C VAL A 6 -16.30 -18.30 -17.50
N ILE A 7 -16.12 -17.70 -18.68
CA ILE A 7 -14.81 -17.25 -19.16
C ILE A 7 -14.28 -16.08 -18.30
N PRO A 8 -14.99 -14.94 -18.13
CA PRO A 8 -14.57 -13.84 -17.26
C PRO A 8 -14.62 -14.20 -15.77
N ALA A 9 -15.50 -15.09 -15.32
CA ALA A 9 -15.60 -15.40 -13.89
C ALA A 9 -14.54 -16.41 -13.40
N TYR A 10 -14.02 -17.29 -14.25
CA TYR A 10 -13.12 -18.38 -13.83
C TYR A 10 -11.82 -18.48 -14.62
N ILE A 11 -11.87 -18.32 -15.95
CA ILE A 11 -10.67 -18.52 -16.80
C ILE A 11 -9.74 -17.30 -16.69
N PHE A 12 -10.28 -16.09 -16.86
CA PHE A 12 -9.47 -14.87 -16.81
C PHE A 12 -8.85 -14.58 -15.43
N PRO A 13 -9.55 -14.79 -14.30
CA PRO A 13 -8.95 -14.61 -12.98
C PRO A 13 -7.74 -15.53 -12.74
N LEU A 14 -7.75 -16.75 -13.29
CA LEU A 14 -6.61 -17.67 -13.21
C LEU A 14 -5.37 -17.13 -13.93
N LEU A 15 -5.55 -16.28 -14.95
CA LEU A 15 -4.45 -15.66 -15.68
C LEU A 15 -3.85 -14.44 -14.96
N ASN A 16 -4.37 -14.02 -13.80
CA ASN A 16 -3.70 -13.04 -12.94
C ASN A 16 -2.39 -13.58 -12.34
N GLY A 17 -2.30 -14.90 -12.14
CA GLY A 17 -1.13 -15.54 -11.53
C GLY A 17 0.06 -15.71 -12.47
N PHE A 18 0.02 -15.16 -13.69
CA PHE A 18 1.11 -15.30 -14.65
C PHE A 18 2.27 -14.35 -14.29
N SER A 19 3.34 -14.91 -13.72
CA SER A 19 4.58 -14.19 -13.44
C SER A 19 5.74 -14.75 -14.26
N ILE A 20 6.27 -13.94 -15.19
CA ILE A 20 7.44 -14.28 -16.01
C ILE A 20 8.64 -14.58 -15.11
N PHE A 21 8.79 -13.86 -14.00
CA PHE A 21 9.90 -14.01 -13.07
C PHE A 21 9.79 -15.31 -12.26
N CYS A 22 8.58 -15.73 -11.87
CA CYS A 22 8.35 -17.02 -11.23
C CYS A 22 8.68 -18.19 -12.17
N LEU A 23 8.25 -18.11 -13.44
CA LEU A 23 8.55 -19.11 -14.46
C LEU A 23 10.05 -19.17 -14.79
N ALA A 24 10.73 -18.03 -14.86
CA ALA A 24 12.15 -17.96 -15.16
C ALA A 24 13.04 -18.44 -14.00
N SER A 25 12.59 -18.30 -12.75
CA SER A 25 13.38 -18.64 -11.56
C SER A 25 13.27 -20.11 -11.11
N GLN A 26 12.49 -20.96 -11.81
CA GLN A 26 12.24 -22.36 -11.44
C GLN A 26 13.51 -23.20 -11.24
N HIS A 27 14.58 -22.89 -11.97
CA HIS A 27 15.86 -23.62 -11.90
C HIS A 27 16.94 -22.88 -11.10
N ALA A 28 16.60 -21.75 -10.47
CA ALA A 28 17.53 -20.95 -9.70
C ALA A 28 17.72 -21.49 -8.27
N SER A 29 18.74 -20.98 -7.57
CA SER A 29 18.95 -21.29 -6.15
C SER A 29 17.81 -20.72 -5.29
N LYS A 30 17.49 -21.38 -4.18
CA LYS A 30 16.41 -20.96 -3.25
C LYS A 30 16.55 -19.50 -2.80
N LYS A 31 17.76 -19.04 -2.49
CA LYS A 31 18.01 -17.62 -2.14
C LYS A 31 17.65 -16.65 -3.27
N THR A 32 17.93 -17.03 -4.51
CA THR A 32 17.59 -16.21 -5.67
C THR A 32 16.09 -16.19 -5.86
N ILE A 33 15.41 -17.33 -5.71
CA ILE A 33 13.95 -17.42 -5.76
C ILE A 33 13.32 -16.50 -4.72
N ASP A 34 13.76 -16.55 -3.46
CA ASP A 34 13.20 -15.70 -2.39
C ASP A 34 13.35 -14.20 -2.69
N VAL A 35 14.53 -13.77 -3.17
CA VAL A 35 14.75 -12.36 -3.54
C VAL A 35 13.94 -11.96 -4.77
N PHE A 36 13.84 -12.83 -5.77
CA PHE A 36 13.03 -12.59 -6.96
C PHE A 36 11.55 -12.49 -6.61
N THR A 37 11.03 -13.41 -5.80
CA THR A 37 9.63 -13.40 -5.35
C THR A 37 9.33 -12.14 -4.54
N ASN A 38 10.23 -11.73 -3.64
CA ASN A 38 10.04 -10.49 -2.88
C ASN A 38 9.92 -9.25 -3.78
N LEU A 39 10.78 -9.11 -4.79
CA LEU A 39 10.76 -7.93 -5.66
C LEU A 39 9.64 -7.97 -6.72
N PHE A 40 9.55 -9.08 -7.46
CA PHE A 40 8.67 -9.22 -8.61
C PHE A 40 7.28 -9.76 -8.26
N GLY A 41 7.11 -10.32 -7.06
CA GLY A 41 5.88 -10.99 -6.65
C GLY A 41 5.71 -12.39 -7.25
N GLY A 42 4.67 -13.07 -6.80
CA GLY A 42 4.24 -14.35 -7.34
C GLY A 42 2.79 -14.31 -7.83
N ALA A 43 2.07 -15.42 -7.66
CA ALA A 43 0.70 -15.57 -8.12
C ALA A 43 -0.33 -15.10 -7.08
N ASP A 44 0.02 -15.19 -5.78
CA ASP A 44 -0.86 -14.82 -4.68
C ASP A 44 -0.59 -13.40 -4.16
N GLY A 45 -1.62 -12.82 -3.54
CA GLY A 45 -1.51 -11.54 -2.87
C GLY A 45 -0.51 -11.58 -1.72
N ASN A 46 0.27 -10.51 -1.56
CA ASN A 46 1.30 -10.35 -0.52
C ASN A 46 2.52 -11.29 -0.63
N GLU A 47 2.71 -12.01 -1.74
CA GLU A 47 3.95 -12.78 -1.97
C GLU A 47 5.16 -11.89 -2.26
N GLY A 48 4.93 -10.70 -2.82
CA GLY A 48 5.98 -9.72 -3.10
C GLY A 48 5.43 -8.42 -3.66
N LEU A 49 6.32 -7.50 -4.03
CA LEU A 49 5.95 -6.14 -4.39
C LEU A 49 5.30 -6.01 -5.77
N GLY A 50 5.41 -7.03 -6.62
CA GLY A 50 4.71 -7.07 -7.91
C GLY A 50 5.39 -6.27 -9.02
N LEU A 51 6.70 -6.00 -8.93
CA LEU A 51 7.40 -5.23 -9.96
C LEU A 51 7.27 -5.93 -11.32
N PHE A 52 6.79 -5.21 -12.34
CA PHE A 52 6.52 -5.77 -13.67
C PHE A 52 5.60 -7.01 -13.67
N SER A 53 4.71 -7.13 -12.68
CA SER A 53 3.64 -8.13 -12.72
C SER A 53 2.66 -7.80 -13.84
N LEU A 54 2.34 -8.80 -14.66
CA LEU A 54 1.42 -8.68 -15.77
C LEU A 54 0.16 -9.47 -15.44
N SER A 55 -0.98 -8.80 -15.45
CA SER A 55 -2.29 -9.45 -15.40
C SER A 55 -2.85 -9.56 -16.81
N PHE A 56 -3.29 -10.75 -17.18
CA PHE A 56 -4.09 -10.97 -18.41
C PHE A 56 -5.58 -11.07 -18.12
N ASP A 57 -6.00 -10.73 -16.90
CA ASP A 57 -7.40 -10.64 -16.57
C ASP A 57 -7.97 -9.34 -17.11
N TRP A 58 -8.80 -9.47 -18.15
CA TRP A 58 -9.44 -8.33 -18.81
C TRP A 58 -10.33 -7.51 -17.86
N GLN A 59 -10.77 -8.06 -16.72
CA GLN A 59 -11.55 -7.31 -15.74
C GLN A 59 -10.72 -6.19 -15.07
N TYR A 60 -9.40 -6.30 -15.08
CA TYR A 60 -8.49 -5.25 -14.61
C TYR A 60 -8.24 -4.15 -15.65
N ILE A 61 -8.65 -4.35 -16.91
CA ILE A 61 -8.57 -3.32 -17.96
C ILE A 61 -9.74 -2.34 -17.75
N GLY A 62 -9.53 -1.37 -16.86
CA GLY A 62 -10.50 -0.33 -16.54
C GLY A 62 -10.26 1.00 -17.25
N SER A 63 -11.24 1.91 -17.17
CA SER A 63 -11.15 3.27 -17.73
C SER A 63 -10.51 4.29 -16.78
N GLY A 64 -10.26 3.94 -15.51
CA GLY A 64 -9.78 4.85 -14.48
C GLY A 64 -8.51 5.60 -14.88
N TYR A 65 -7.49 4.88 -15.37
CA TYR A 65 -6.22 5.48 -15.79
C TYR A 65 -6.31 6.28 -17.10
N MET A 66 -7.37 6.08 -17.90
CA MET A 66 -7.64 6.93 -19.08
C MET A 66 -8.15 8.32 -18.66
N SER A 67 -8.81 8.42 -17.51
CA SER A 67 -9.41 9.66 -17.00
C SER A 67 -8.45 10.55 -16.20
N LEU A 68 -7.32 10.00 -15.74
CA LEU A 68 -6.36 10.71 -14.90
C LEU A 68 -5.31 11.44 -15.74
N PRO A 69 -4.99 12.72 -15.46
CA PRO A 69 -3.91 13.42 -16.14
C PRO A 69 -2.58 12.67 -16.05
N LEU A 70 -1.81 12.62 -17.13
CA LEU A 70 -0.51 11.92 -17.17
C LEU A 70 0.47 12.41 -16.09
N ILE A 71 0.46 13.70 -15.79
CA ILE A 71 1.31 14.29 -14.73
C ILE A 71 0.95 13.71 -13.36
N GLN A 72 -0.34 13.51 -13.08
CA GLN A 72 -0.79 12.90 -11.83
C GLN A 72 -0.34 11.44 -11.74
N GLN A 73 -0.46 10.70 -12.85
CA GLN A 73 -0.01 9.31 -12.90
C GLN A 73 1.50 9.18 -12.72
N ALA A 74 2.29 10.07 -13.33
CA ALA A 74 3.74 10.10 -13.19
C ALA A 74 4.17 10.33 -11.73
N ASN A 75 3.48 11.22 -10.99
CA ASN A 75 3.73 11.39 -9.56
C ASN A 75 3.48 10.10 -8.76
N SER A 76 2.41 9.37 -9.07
CA SER A 76 2.14 8.08 -8.44
C SER A 76 3.22 7.04 -8.75
N TRP A 77 3.71 6.98 -10.00
CA TRP A 77 4.79 6.06 -10.37
C TRP A 77 6.11 6.36 -9.66
N VAL A 78 6.45 7.63 -9.47
CA VAL A 78 7.61 8.03 -8.66
C VAL A 78 7.42 7.59 -7.20
N GLY A 79 6.22 7.74 -6.65
CA GLY A 79 5.88 7.23 -5.33
C GLY A 79 6.06 5.70 -5.22
N TYR A 80 5.60 4.94 -6.21
CA TYR A 80 5.82 3.50 -6.25
C TYR A 80 7.29 3.14 -6.31
N PHE A 81 8.08 3.81 -7.15
CA PHE A 81 9.53 3.59 -7.23
C PHE A 81 10.21 3.73 -5.86
N PHE A 82 9.90 4.79 -5.10
CA PHE A 82 10.40 4.94 -3.74
C PHE A 82 9.88 3.87 -2.79
N CYS A 83 8.62 3.46 -2.93
CA CYS A 83 8.04 2.38 -2.13
C CYS A 83 8.78 1.05 -2.34
N TYR A 84 9.09 0.67 -3.59
CA TYR A 84 9.86 -0.53 -3.91
C TYR A 84 11.21 -0.54 -3.17
N ILE A 85 11.93 0.58 -3.23
CA ILE A 85 13.24 0.70 -2.57
C ILE A 85 13.09 0.65 -1.05
N ALA A 86 12.14 1.42 -0.49
CA ALA A 86 11.96 1.55 0.95
C ALA A 86 11.56 0.21 1.60
N VAL A 87 10.58 -0.50 1.04
CA VAL A 87 10.12 -1.77 1.63
C VAL A 87 11.21 -2.84 1.55
N MET A 88 11.92 -2.93 0.42
CA MET A 88 13.08 -3.83 0.29
C MET A 88 14.18 -3.47 1.31
N ALA A 89 14.52 -2.19 1.43
CA ALA A 89 15.51 -1.74 2.39
C ALA A 89 15.11 -2.07 3.83
N ILE A 90 13.86 -1.84 4.23
CA ILE A 90 13.34 -2.15 5.57
C ILE A 90 13.42 -3.64 5.87
N TYR A 91 13.05 -4.49 4.91
CA TYR A 91 13.08 -5.94 5.09
C TYR A 91 14.51 -6.47 5.21
N TYR A 92 15.39 -6.16 4.26
CA TYR A 92 16.76 -6.69 4.24
C TYR A 92 17.70 -6.05 5.26
N SER A 93 17.40 -4.86 5.77
CA SER A 93 18.12 -4.24 6.90
C SER A 93 17.66 -4.71 8.26
N ASN A 94 16.63 -5.57 8.33
CA ASN A 94 15.97 -5.98 9.57
C ASN A 94 15.44 -4.79 10.40
N THR A 95 15.07 -3.69 9.74
CA THR A 95 14.49 -2.53 10.44
C THR A 95 13.15 -2.93 11.05
N TRP A 96 12.94 -2.60 12.33
CA TRP A 96 11.77 -3.02 13.12
C TRP A 96 11.60 -4.53 13.28
N ASN A 97 12.69 -5.31 13.27
CA ASN A 97 12.66 -6.78 13.33
C ASN A 97 11.83 -7.40 12.18
N SER A 98 11.83 -6.76 11.01
CA SER A 98 11.05 -7.14 9.84
C SER A 98 11.34 -8.57 9.35
N LEU A 99 12.53 -9.12 9.60
CA LEU A 99 12.88 -10.49 9.21
C LEU A 99 12.16 -11.57 10.04
N ALA A 100 11.59 -11.22 11.19
CA ALA A 100 10.80 -12.13 12.00
C ALA A 100 9.38 -12.34 11.44
N PHE A 101 8.98 -11.54 10.46
CA PHE A 101 7.63 -11.51 9.88
C PHE A 101 7.67 -11.67 8.35
N PRO A 102 6.54 -12.01 7.71
CA PRO A 102 6.43 -11.91 6.26
C PRO A 102 6.72 -10.48 5.78
N MET A 103 7.37 -10.34 4.62
CA MET A 103 7.73 -9.03 4.08
C MET A 103 6.50 -8.14 3.84
N LEU A 104 5.41 -8.72 3.35
CA LEU A 104 4.12 -8.06 3.12
C LEU A 104 3.03 -8.78 3.91
N SER A 105 2.34 -8.07 4.78
CA SER A 105 1.09 -8.54 5.41
C SER A 105 0.40 -7.40 6.13
N THR A 106 -0.92 -7.37 6.07
CA THR A 106 -1.78 -6.47 6.87
C THR A 106 -2.13 -7.05 8.23
N SER A 107 -1.82 -8.33 8.47
CA SER A 107 -2.08 -9.00 9.74
C SER A 107 -1.15 -8.47 10.85
N ILE A 108 -1.58 -8.66 12.08
CA ILE A 108 -0.78 -8.38 13.28
C ILE A 108 -0.13 -9.68 13.78
N PHE A 109 1.07 -9.56 14.33
CA PHE A 109 1.91 -10.69 14.72
C PHE A 109 2.31 -10.60 16.19
N SER A 110 2.54 -11.75 16.83
CA SER A 110 3.23 -11.83 18.12
C SER A 110 4.74 -11.70 17.90
N ALA A 111 5.50 -11.39 18.94
CA ALA A 111 6.97 -11.28 18.86
C ALA A 111 7.67 -12.53 18.28
N ASN A 112 7.02 -13.69 18.36
CA ASN A 112 7.52 -14.97 17.83
C ASN A 112 7.24 -15.18 16.34
N GLY A 113 6.61 -14.22 15.64
CA GLY A 113 6.27 -14.32 14.22
C GLY A 113 4.96 -15.05 13.91
N SER A 114 4.24 -15.57 14.92
CA SER A 114 2.90 -16.13 14.74
C SER A 114 1.84 -15.04 14.62
N VAL A 115 0.72 -15.33 13.97
CA VAL A 115 -0.43 -14.41 13.91
C VAL A 115 -0.93 -14.14 15.34
N TYR A 116 -1.16 -12.88 15.67
CA TYR A 116 -1.54 -12.47 17.02
C TYR A 116 -3.00 -12.83 17.33
N HIS A 117 -3.22 -13.58 18.42
CA HIS A 117 -4.56 -13.96 18.86
C HIS A 117 -5.22 -12.83 19.65
N GLN A 118 -5.93 -11.93 18.95
CA GLN A 118 -6.63 -10.79 19.56
C GLN A 118 -7.64 -11.21 20.64
N SER A 119 -8.33 -12.34 20.43
CA SER A 119 -9.30 -12.89 21.39
C SER A 119 -8.67 -13.24 22.74
N ALA A 120 -7.37 -13.56 22.79
CA ALA A 120 -6.67 -13.86 24.04
C ALA A 120 -6.54 -12.65 24.96
N VAL A 121 -6.50 -11.44 24.38
CA VAL A 121 -6.34 -10.18 25.13
C VAL A 121 -7.67 -9.46 25.37
N PHE A 122 -8.58 -9.51 24.39
CA PHE A 122 -9.85 -8.80 24.46
C PHE A 122 -11.02 -9.65 24.99
N GLY A 123 -10.86 -10.98 25.03
CA GLY A 123 -11.91 -11.90 25.46
C GLY A 123 -13.19 -11.77 24.63
N THR A 124 -14.32 -12.18 25.22
CA THR A 124 -15.66 -12.07 24.62
C THR A 124 -16.32 -10.71 24.86
N THR A 125 -15.80 -9.93 25.81
CA THR A 125 -16.33 -8.61 26.18
C THR A 125 -15.71 -7.47 25.38
N PHE A 126 -14.75 -7.75 24.49
CA PHE A 126 -14.00 -6.76 23.70
C PHE A 126 -13.34 -5.67 24.55
N GLN A 127 -13.03 -5.98 25.82
CA GLN A 127 -12.33 -5.09 26.74
C GLN A 127 -10.89 -5.55 26.93
N LEU A 128 -9.96 -4.60 26.92
CA LEU A 128 -8.55 -4.91 27.06
C LEU A 128 -8.25 -5.48 28.46
N ASN A 129 -7.87 -6.75 28.53
CA ASN A 129 -7.35 -7.35 29.75
C ASN A 129 -5.83 -7.09 29.84
N GLN A 130 -5.44 -6.20 30.75
CA GLN A 130 -4.02 -5.82 30.92
C GLN A 130 -3.15 -6.98 31.44
N THR A 131 -3.70 -7.89 32.24
CA THR A 131 -2.97 -9.06 32.74
C THR A 131 -2.68 -10.03 31.59
N ALA A 132 -3.70 -10.33 30.77
CA ALA A 132 -3.54 -11.17 29.58
C ALA A 132 -2.59 -10.52 28.55
N LEU A 133 -2.66 -9.19 28.39
CA LEU A 133 -1.71 -8.46 27.53
C LEU A 133 -0.27 -8.59 28.02
N ALA A 134 -0.04 -8.53 29.33
CA ALA A 134 1.30 -8.68 29.90
C ALA A 134 1.88 -10.10 29.68
N GLU A 135 1.02 -11.12 29.67
CA GLU A 135 1.41 -12.51 29.40
C GLU A 135 1.65 -12.79 27.90
N VAL A 136 0.75 -12.30 27.03
CA VAL A 136 0.80 -12.53 25.58
C VAL A 136 1.80 -11.60 24.87
N GLY A 137 2.03 -10.42 25.43
CA GLY A 137 2.87 -9.38 24.88
C GLY A 137 2.15 -8.47 23.87
N LEU A 138 2.84 -7.41 23.45
CA LEU A 138 2.32 -6.44 22.50
C LEU A 138 2.29 -7.00 21.08
N PRO A 139 1.27 -6.64 20.27
CA PRO A 139 1.25 -6.99 18.86
C PRO A 139 2.31 -6.19 18.09
N ALA A 140 2.90 -6.84 17.09
CA ALA A 140 3.84 -6.27 16.13
C ALA A 140 3.22 -6.18 14.74
N LEU A 141 3.67 -5.20 13.96
CA LEU A 141 3.32 -5.02 12.55
C LEU A 141 4.50 -5.46 11.68
N THR A 142 4.19 -5.90 10.47
CA THR A 142 5.23 -6.08 9.45
C THR A 142 5.87 -4.73 9.10
N GLY A 143 7.13 -4.75 8.68
CA GLY A 143 7.84 -3.52 8.34
C GLY A 143 7.17 -2.74 7.20
N SER A 144 6.56 -3.44 6.25
CA SER A 144 5.78 -2.85 5.16
C SER A 144 4.50 -2.18 5.63
N HIS A 145 3.75 -2.78 6.55
CA HIS A 145 2.55 -2.17 7.12
C HIS A 145 2.90 -0.95 7.98
N ALA A 146 3.97 -1.03 8.78
CA ALA A 146 4.48 0.12 9.53
C ALA A 146 4.88 1.28 8.59
N TRP A 147 5.58 0.99 7.49
CA TRP A 147 5.91 1.95 6.45
C TRP A 147 4.67 2.56 5.77
N GLY A 148 3.66 1.75 5.47
CA GLY A 148 2.38 2.22 4.95
C GLY A 148 1.69 3.23 5.88
N ASN A 149 1.65 2.93 7.18
CA ASN A 149 1.09 3.85 8.18
C ASN A 149 1.93 5.14 8.30
N LEU A 150 3.25 5.05 8.25
CA LEU A 150 4.12 6.23 8.26
C LEU A 150 3.85 7.12 7.04
N THR A 151 3.84 6.53 5.84
CA THR A 151 3.63 7.27 4.60
C THR A 151 2.23 7.88 4.49
N ALA A 152 1.21 7.23 5.05
CA ALA A 152 -0.13 7.81 5.18
C ALA A 152 -0.13 9.09 6.05
N ASN A 153 0.60 9.07 7.17
CA ASN A 153 0.76 10.26 8.01
C ASN A 153 1.58 11.35 7.30
N LEU A 154 2.64 10.98 6.57
CA LEU A 154 3.43 11.91 5.76
C LEU A 154 2.60 12.54 4.65
N ALA A 155 1.65 11.82 4.04
CA ALA A 155 0.77 12.36 3.02
C ALA A 155 -0.11 13.50 3.55
N ILE A 156 -0.60 13.39 4.79
CA ILE A 156 -1.34 14.48 5.47
C ILE A 156 -0.43 15.71 5.63
N GLY A 157 0.81 15.51 6.10
CA GLY A 157 1.80 16.59 6.20
C GLY A 157 2.13 17.22 4.83
N GLY A 158 2.25 16.39 3.80
CA GLY A 158 2.46 16.81 2.42
C GLY A 158 1.32 17.66 1.87
N LEU A 159 0.06 17.30 2.16
CA LEU A 159 -1.11 18.10 1.82
C LEU A 159 -1.06 19.47 2.49
N ILE A 160 -0.77 19.53 3.79
CA ILE A 160 -0.64 20.79 4.53
C ILE A 160 0.48 21.65 3.92
N ALA A 161 1.65 21.07 3.69
CA ALA A 161 2.78 21.76 3.08
C ALA A 161 2.43 22.29 1.67
N HIS A 162 1.74 21.50 0.85
CA HIS A 162 1.31 21.91 -0.48
C HIS A 162 0.34 23.11 -0.42
N VAL A 163 -0.66 23.06 0.46
CA VAL A 163 -1.62 24.17 0.64
C VAL A 163 -0.90 25.43 1.13
N VAL A 164 -0.01 25.31 2.13
CA VAL A 164 0.70 26.47 2.69
C VAL A 164 1.64 27.11 1.66
N LEU A 165 2.43 26.30 0.94
CA LEU A 165 3.47 26.81 0.03
C LEU A 165 2.90 27.33 -1.29
N PHE A 166 1.93 26.63 -1.89
CA PHE A 166 1.39 26.99 -3.20
C PHE A 166 0.15 27.90 -3.09
N TRP A 167 -0.75 27.58 -2.15
CA TRP A 167 -2.04 28.26 -2.01
C TRP A 167 -2.07 29.30 -0.90
N GLY A 168 -1.08 29.34 -0.01
CA GLY A 168 -1.06 30.23 1.15
C GLY A 168 -1.16 31.72 0.79
N ARG A 169 -0.55 32.13 -0.34
CA ARG A 169 -0.67 33.51 -0.83
C ARG A 169 -2.09 33.83 -1.31
N TYR A 170 -2.69 32.95 -2.12
CA TYR A 170 -4.06 33.10 -2.59
C TYR A 170 -5.07 33.07 -1.44
N ALA A 171 -4.88 32.19 -0.46
CA ALA A 171 -5.70 32.14 0.74
C ALA A 171 -5.62 33.46 1.52
N ARG A 172 -4.40 33.98 1.77
CA ARG A 172 -4.20 35.27 2.44
C ARG A 172 -4.91 36.41 1.70
N ASP A 173 -4.78 36.47 0.38
CA ASP A 173 -5.39 37.54 -0.40
C ASP A 173 -6.92 37.42 -0.42
N SER A 174 -7.47 36.19 -0.46
CA SER A 174 -8.91 35.93 -0.29
C SER A 174 -9.43 36.40 1.07
N PHE A 175 -8.70 36.14 2.16
CA PHE A 175 -9.07 36.62 3.50
C PHE A 175 -9.04 38.15 3.61
N LYS A 176 -8.08 38.81 2.94
CA LYS A 176 -8.06 40.29 2.88
C LYS A 176 -9.27 40.82 2.13
N LEU A 177 -9.59 40.26 0.95
CA LEU A 177 -10.74 40.66 0.13
C LEU A 177 -12.07 40.50 0.89
N ALA A 178 -12.24 39.37 1.59
CA ALA A 178 -13.41 39.14 2.44
C ALA A 178 -13.52 40.18 3.56
N ARG A 179 -12.39 40.56 4.18
CA ARG A 179 -12.34 41.59 5.21
C ARG A 179 -12.66 42.99 4.65
N THR A 180 -12.19 43.31 3.45
CA THR A 180 -12.45 44.60 2.79
C THR A 180 -13.79 44.64 2.06
N LYS A 181 -14.53 43.53 1.98
CA LYS A 181 -15.78 43.37 1.22
C LYS A 181 -15.66 43.79 -0.25
N THR A 182 -14.46 43.67 -0.81
CA THR A 182 -14.17 44.00 -2.21
C THR A 182 -14.11 42.71 -3.01
N GLN A 183 -14.91 42.59 -4.07
CA GLN A 183 -14.88 41.44 -4.96
C GLN A 183 -14.43 41.89 -6.36
N PRO A 184 -13.16 41.62 -6.75
CA PRO A 184 -12.61 42.04 -8.03
C PRO A 184 -12.97 41.09 -9.19
N ASP A 185 -13.79 40.06 -8.95
CA ASP A 185 -14.20 39.08 -9.97
C ASP A 185 -15.17 39.72 -10.98
N PRO A 186 -14.80 39.79 -12.27
CA PRO A 186 -15.68 40.33 -13.33
C PRO A 186 -16.97 39.53 -13.53
N HIS A 187 -17.02 38.27 -13.12
CA HIS A 187 -18.20 37.40 -13.26
C HIS A 187 -19.21 37.52 -12.11
N TYR A 188 -18.88 38.27 -11.06
CA TYR A 188 -19.74 38.50 -9.90
C TYR A 188 -20.63 39.77 -10.05
N GLN A 189 -20.58 40.44 -11.21
CA GLN A 189 -21.41 41.62 -11.51
C GLN A 189 -22.86 41.26 -11.87
#